data_AF-A0A4R0RJG1-F1
#
_entry.id   AF-A0A4R0RJG1-F1
#
_cell.length_a   1.000
_cell.length_b   1.000
_cell.length_c   1.000
_cell.angle_alpha   90.00
_cell.angle_beta   90.00
_cell.angle_gamma   90.00
#
_symmetry.space_group_name_H-M   'P 1'
#
loop_
_entity.id
_entity.type
_entity.pdbx_description
1 polymer ?
#
loop_
_entity_poly.entity_id
_entity_poly.type
_entity_poly.pdbx_seq_one_letter_code
_entity_poly.pdbx_strand_id
1 'polypeptide(L)'
;MTSSKTSGAYFKSLHIPGNPIILANIWDVPSLDAVVSLNFPSSQGPVRALATASYAIAESLGKRDDNITRVVELGPHAKQAGLPFSVDLQDAYGDQLEESVRAIVEAGAVGANVEDAIPAAEWTSLIQIDVQVERLKRVLAVAKEAGEPDFVLNARSDIFWMKEPNLKGDLLEEAIKRGKAYLGAGATTALFWGPALTVDTVKALSMAT
;
A
#
# COMPACT_ATOMS: atom_id res chain seq x y z
N MET A 1 17.25 -11.61 -19.00
CA MET A 1 17.02 -12.08 -17.62
C MET A 1 15.52 -12.04 -17.38
N THR A 2 14.87 -13.18 -17.19
CA THR A 2 13.47 -13.20 -16.74
C THR A 2 13.45 -12.68 -15.30
N SER A 3 12.84 -11.51 -15.09
CA SER A 3 12.61 -10.95 -13.75
C SER A 3 11.87 -11.99 -12.89
N SER A 4 12.32 -12.18 -11.65
CA SER A 4 11.67 -13.10 -10.70
C SER A 4 10.21 -12.67 -10.51
N LYS A 5 9.29 -13.64 -10.47
CA LYS A 5 7.87 -13.37 -10.12
C LYS A 5 7.70 -12.77 -8.72
N THR A 6 8.73 -12.82 -7.88
CA THR A 6 8.73 -12.18 -6.56
C THR A 6 9.28 -10.76 -6.56
N SER A 7 9.77 -10.23 -7.70
CA SER A 7 10.46 -8.93 -7.74
C SER A 7 9.51 -7.73 -7.79
N GLY A 8 9.99 -6.56 -7.32
CA GLY A 8 9.27 -5.29 -7.46
C GLY A 8 8.95 -4.94 -8.91
N ALA A 9 9.89 -5.14 -9.84
CA ALA A 9 9.66 -4.91 -11.27
C ALA A 9 8.47 -5.72 -11.83
N TYR A 10 8.36 -7.00 -11.44
CA TYR A 10 7.22 -7.82 -11.82
C TYR A 10 5.93 -7.31 -11.17
N PHE A 11 5.95 -7.01 -9.85
CA PHE A 11 4.77 -6.49 -9.16
C PHE A 11 4.28 -5.16 -9.77
N LYS A 12 5.21 -4.26 -10.11
CA LYS A 12 4.95 -3.00 -10.80
C LYS A 12 4.27 -3.23 -12.15
N SER A 13 4.71 -4.22 -12.91
CA SER A 13 4.12 -4.57 -14.22
C SER A 13 2.67 -5.04 -14.16
N LEU A 14 2.17 -5.45 -12.98
CA LEU A 14 0.78 -5.87 -12.78
C LEU A 14 -0.19 -4.69 -12.61
N HIS A 15 0.30 -3.46 -12.41
CA HIS A 15 -0.52 -2.27 -12.21
C HIS A 15 -0.85 -1.60 -13.55
N ILE A 16 -1.84 -2.16 -14.26
CA ILE A 16 -2.23 -1.72 -15.60
C ILE A 16 -3.59 -1.01 -15.55
N PRO A 17 -3.68 0.30 -15.90
CA PRO A 17 -4.96 0.99 -16.01
C PRO A 17 -5.94 0.25 -16.94
N GLY A 18 -7.17 0.05 -16.48
CA GLY A 18 -8.20 -0.72 -17.20
C GLY A 18 -8.08 -2.25 -17.10
N ASN A 19 -7.00 -2.78 -16.53
CA ASN A 19 -6.82 -4.20 -16.23
C ASN A 19 -6.18 -4.38 -14.83
N PRO A 20 -6.94 -4.09 -13.75
CA PRO A 20 -6.39 -4.02 -12.41
C PRO A 20 -5.99 -5.40 -11.88
N ILE A 21 -4.91 -5.43 -11.09
CA ILE A 21 -4.62 -6.56 -10.23
C ILE A 21 -5.64 -6.63 -9.08
N ILE A 22 -6.01 -7.85 -8.68
CA ILE A 22 -6.77 -8.10 -7.46
C ILE A 22 -5.81 -8.51 -6.36
N LEU A 23 -5.82 -7.78 -5.24
CA LEU A 23 -5.03 -8.07 -4.06
C LEU A 23 -5.97 -8.56 -2.94
N ALA A 24 -5.69 -9.75 -2.42
CA ALA A 24 -6.33 -10.25 -1.21
C ALA A 24 -5.44 -9.93 -0.01
N ASN A 25 -6.01 -9.29 1.01
CA ASN A 25 -5.29 -8.97 2.23
C ASN A 25 -5.19 -10.20 3.12
N ILE A 26 -3.97 -10.52 3.53
CA ILE A 26 -3.63 -11.60 4.46
C ILE A 26 -3.14 -11.02 5.79
N TRP A 27 -3.29 -11.77 6.88
CA TRP A 27 -2.92 -11.32 8.23
C TRP A 27 -2.18 -12.38 9.06
N ASP A 28 -2.07 -13.60 8.53
CA ASP A 28 -1.35 -14.72 9.13
C ASP A 28 -1.01 -15.79 8.07
N VAL A 29 -0.28 -16.83 8.46
CA VAL A 29 0.08 -17.94 7.56
C VAL A 29 -1.16 -18.71 7.07
N PRO A 30 -2.17 -19.04 7.91
CA PRO A 30 -3.38 -19.68 7.43
C PRO A 30 -4.16 -18.90 6.36
N SER A 31 -4.30 -17.57 6.50
CA SER A 31 -4.94 -16.72 5.48
C SER A 31 -4.11 -16.64 4.21
N LEU A 32 -2.77 -16.60 4.32
CA LEU A 32 -1.87 -16.75 3.17
C LEU A 32 -2.10 -18.07 2.44
N ASP A 33 -2.08 -19.19 3.15
CA ASP A 33 -2.26 -20.52 2.57
C ASP A 33 -3.62 -20.65 1.89
N ALA A 34 -4.68 -20.12 2.52
CA ALA A 34 -6.02 -20.09 1.94
C ALA A 34 -6.06 -19.32 0.62
N VAL A 35 -5.44 -18.13 0.56
CA VAL A 35 -5.36 -17.32 -0.67
C VAL A 35 -4.51 -18.05 -1.73
N VAL A 36 -3.31 -18.53 -1.37
CA VAL A 36 -2.40 -19.21 -2.30
C VAL A 36 -3.00 -20.50 -2.85
N SER A 37 -3.86 -21.20 -2.10
CA SER A 37 -4.53 -22.42 -2.56
C SER A 37 -5.41 -22.22 -3.80
N LEU A 38 -5.82 -20.98 -4.11
CA LEU A 38 -6.55 -20.63 -5.33
C LEU A 38 -5.68 -20.79 -6.59
N ASN A 39 -4.35 -20.81 -6.44
CA ASN A 39 -3.44 -21.16 -7.51
C ASN A 39 -3.35 -22.70 -7.62
N PHE A 40 -4.25 -23.29 -8.42
CA PHE A 40 -4.24 -24.73 -8.69
C PHE A 40 -2.89 -25.21 -9.22
N PRO A 41 -2.39 -26.40 -8.83
CA PRO A 41 -1.07 -26.89 -9.20
C PRO A 41 -0.77 -26.96 -10.71
N SER A 42 -1.80 -27.03 -11.56
CA SER A 42 -1.70 -27.20 -13.01
C SER A 42 -1.92 -25.92 -13.84
N SER A 43 -2.22 -24.77 -13.21
CA SER A 43 -2.49 -23.52 -13.93
C SER A 43 -2.00 -22.30 -13.14
N GLN A 44 -1.71 -21.19 -13.83
CA GLN A 44 -1.59 -19.91 -13.14
C GLN A 44 -2.99 -19.54 -12.63
N GLY A 45 -3.21 -19.65 -11.33
CA GLY A 45 -4.44 -19.18 -10.72
C GLY A 45 -4.51 -17.66 -10.63
N PRO A 46 -5.59 -17.14 -10.02
CA PRO A 46 -5.88 -15.72 -10.01
C PRO A 46 -4.94 -14.91 -9.10
N VAL A 47 -4.19 -15.55 -8.20
CA VAL A 47 -3.36 -14.85 -7.23
C VAL A 47 -1.99 -14.54 -7.83
N ARG A 48 -1.74 -13.25 -8.03
CA ARG A 48 -0.52 -12.73 -8.68
C ARG A 48 0.41 -11.98 -7.74
N ALA A 49 -0.09 -11.62 -6.55
CA ALA A 49 0.61 -10.90 -5.49
C ALA A 49 -0.13 -11.10 -4.15
N LEU A 50 0.55 -10.83 -3.04
CA LEU A 50 -0.01 -10.84 -1.68
C LEU A 50 0.12 -9.44 -1.07
N ALA A 51 -0.89 -9.03 -0.30
CA ALA A 51 -0.86 -7.77 0.45
C ALA A 51 -1.23 -8.04 1.92
N THR A 52 -0.71 -7.28 2.88
CA THR A 52 -1.20 -7.32 4.26
C THR A 52 -2.27 -6.26 4.51
N ALA A 53 -3.02 -6.42 5.59
CA ALA A 53 -3.83 -5.36 6.20
C ALA A 53 -3.40 -5.17 7.65
N SER A 54 -2.94 -3.96 8.01
CA SER A 54 -2.39 -3.68 9.34
C SER A 54 -3.45 -3.91 10.43
N TYR A 55 -4.67 -3.42 10.19
CA TYR A 55 -5.80 -3.54 11.12
C TYR A 55 -6.16 -5.00 11.41
N ALA A 56 -6.23 -5.86 10.39
CA ALA A 56 -6.56 -7.28 10.57
C ALA A 56 -5.47 -8.01 11.38
N ILE A 57 -4.20 -7.67 11.15
CA ILE A 57 -3.09 -8.21 11.93
C ILE A 57 -3.20 -7.77 13.39
N ALA A 58 -3.40 -6.47 13.65
CA ALA A 58 -3.53 -5.92 14.99
C ALA A 58 -4.69 -6.56 15.77
N GLU A 59 -5.88 -6.62 15.16
CA GLU A 59 -7.07 -7.25 15.75
C GLU A 59 -6.85 -8.73 16.04
N SER A 60 -6.20 -9.48 15.12
CA SER A 60 -5.91 -10.91 15.35
C SER A 60 -5.01 -11.16 16.58
N LEU A 61 -4.28 -10.14 17.02
CA LEU A 61 -3.41 -10.18 18.20
C LEU A 61 -4.02 -9.54 19.44
N GLY A 62 -5.23 -8.99 19.35
CA GLY A 62 -5.80 -8.17 20.42
C GLY A 62 -4.93 -6.95 20.75
N LYS A 63 -4.23 -6.40 19.75
CA LYS A 63 -3.35 -5.25 19.87
C LYS A 63 -3.92 -4.04 19.15
N ARG A 64 -3.36 -2.87 19.46
CA ARG A 64 -3.59 -1.66 18.66
C ARG A 64 -2.85 -1.76 17.33
N ASP A 65 -3.43 -1.15 16.31
CA ASP A 65 -2.84 -1.02 14.98
C ASP A 65 -1.86 0.15 14.98
N ASP A 66 -0.69 -0.03 15.61
CA ASP A 66 0.31 1.04 15.80
C ASP A 66 1.77 0.59 15.60
N ASN A 67 1.97 -0.62 15.06
CA ASN A 67 3.31 -1.18 14.83
C ASN A 67 3.32 -2.20 13.68
N ILE A 68 4.52 -2.52 13.18
CA ILE A 68 4.77 -3.50 12.11
C ILE A 68 4.71 -4.98 12.55
N THR A 69 4.17 -5.29 13.74
CA THR A 69 4.28 -6.66 14.29
C THR A 69 3.63 -7.69 13.36
N ARG A 70 4.27 -8.87 13.19
CA ARG A 70 3.89 -10.00 12.31
C ARG A 70 3.94 -9.78 10.80
N VAL A 71 3.97 -8.55 10.31
CA VAL A 71 4.11 -8.29 8.87
C VAL A 71 5.40 -8.92 8.33
N VAL A 72 6.50 -8.76 9.06
CA VAL A 72 7.83 -9.29 8.68
C VAL A 72 7.89 -10.83 8.69
N GLU A 73 7.01 -11.50 9.45
CA GLU A 73 6.95 -12.97 9.51
C GLU A 73 6.32 -13.58 8.26
N LEU A 74 5.47 -12.82 7.55
CA LEU A 74 4.78 -13.27 6.33
C LEU A 74 5.67 -13.20 5.09
N GLY A 75 6.66 -12.31 5.07
CA GLY A 75 7.55 -12.12 3.93
C GLY A 75 8.28 -13.40 3.46
N PRO A 76 8.91 -14.19 4.35
CA PRO A 76 9.49 -15.48 3.99
C PRO A 76 8.48 -16.48 3.39
N HIS A 77 7.25 -16.51 3.89
CA HIS A 77 6.18 -17.38 3.39
C HIS A 77 5.70 -16.93 2.00
N ALA A 78 5.54 -15.63 1.78
CA ALA A 78 5.20 -15.07 0.47
C ALA A 78 6.28 -15.37 -0.59
N LYS A 79 7.56 -15.26 -0.18
CA LYS A 79 8.70 -15.65 -1.02
C LYS A 79 8.67 -17.14 -1.37
N GLN A 80 8.37 -18.01 -0.40
CA GLN A 80 8.21 -19.45 -0.63
C GLN A 80 7.05 -19.75 -1.60
N ALA A 81 5.96 -18.98 -1.52
CA ALA A 81 4.83 -19.06 -2.45
C ALA A 81 5.17 -18.53 -3.86
N GLY A 82 6.34 -17.91 -4.06
CA GLY A 82 6.78 -17.39 -5.36
C GLY A 82 5.99 -16.16 -5.82
N LEU A 83 5.40 -15.41 -4.89
CA LEU A 83 4.58 -14.24 -5.14
C LEU A 83 5.26 -12.96 -4.61
N PRO A 84 5.06 -11.81 -5.27
CA PRO A 84 5.47 -10.53 -4.70
C PRO A 84 4.60 -10.20 -3.49
N PHE A 85 5.20 -9.56 -2.49
CA PHE A 85 4.59 -9.25 -1.20
C PHE A 85 4.55 -7.74 -0.99
N SER A 86 3.39 -7.20 -0.67
CA SER A 86 3.17 -5.79 -0.34
C SER A 86 2.67 -5.63 1.09
N VAL A 87 3.08 -4.58 1.76
CA VAL A 87 2.74 -4.34 3.17
C VAL A 87 1.84 -3.12 3.33
N ASP A 88 0.79 -3.23 4.11
CA ASP A 88 0.14 -2.05 4.67
C ASP A 88 0.99 -1.47 5.80
N LEU A 89 1.62 -0.31 5.56
CA LEU A 89 2.56 0.33 6.47
C LEU A 89 1.93 1.53 7.20
N GLN A 90 0.61 1.71 7.13
CA GLN A 90 -0.09 2.88 7.66
C GLN A 90 0.55 4.18 7.16
N ASP A 91 0.84 5.15 8.04
CA ASP A 91 1.55 6.38 7.72
C ASP A 91 3.08 6.19 7.64
N ALA A 92 3.58 4.95 7.66
CA ALA A 92 4.97 4.56 7.89
C ALA A 92 5.49 4.85 9.31
N TYR A 93 4.60 4.91 10.31
CA TYR A 93 4.90 5.01 11.73
C TYR A 93 5.68 6.29 12.11
N GLY A 94 5.31 7.43 11.52
CA GLY A 94 5.84 8.74 11.87
C GLY A 94 7.35 8.87 11.68
N ASP A 95 8.08 8.95 12.80
CA ASP A 95 9.55 9.09 12.87
C ASP A 95 10.29 7.77 12.67
N GLN A 96 9.58 6.63 12.65
CA GLN A 96 10.14 5.31 12.39
C GLN A 96 10.12 4.94 10.90
N LEU A 97 9.88 5.90 10.00
CA LEU A 97 9.71 5.65 8.56
C LEU A 97 10.87 4.86 7.97
N GLU A 98 12.10 5.33 8.19
CA GLU A 98 13.30 4.72 7.62
C GLU A 98 13.53 3.30 8.19
N GLU A 99 13.28 3.09 9.49
CA GLU A 99 13.40 1.76 10.12
C GLU A 99 12.31 0.80 9.62
N SER A 100 11.06 1.25 9.56
CA SER A 100 9.91 0.45 9.13
C SER A 100 10.06 0.00 7.68
N VAL A 101 10.49 0.89 6.78
CA VAL A 101 10.71 0.56 5.37
C VAL A 101 11.85 -0.44 5.21
N ARG A 102 12.99 -0.27 5.92
CA ARG A 102 14.08 -1.26 5.88
C ARG A 102 13.62 -2.62 6.37
N ALA A 103 12.91 -2.67 7.49
CA ALA A 103 12.45 -3.93 8.07
C ALA A 103 11.55 -4.72 7.13
N ILE A 104 10.63 -4.07 6.40
CA ILE A 104 9.75 -4.79 5.46
C ILE A 104 10.49 -5.23 4.19
N VAL A 105 11.44 -4.44 3.69
CA VAL A 105 12.25 -4.82 2.52
C VAL A 105 13.17 -5.99 2.87
N GLU A 106 13.81 -5.97 4.05
CA GLU A 106 14.61 -7.08 4.57
C GLU A 106 13.78 -8.36 4.74
N ALA A 107 12.50 -8.23 5.11
CA ALA A 107 11.55 -9.34 5.16
C ALA A 107 11.12 -9.85 3.77
N GLY A 108 11.42 -9.12 2.69
CA GLY A 108 11.11 -9.49 1.30
C GLY A 108 9.89 -8.79 0.70
N ALA A 109 9.39 -7.72 1.33
CA ALA A 109 8.37 -6.88 0.73
C ALA A 109 8.94 -6.10 -0.47
N VAL A 110 8.16 -6.04 -1.54
CA VAL A 110 8.50 -5.31 -2.77
C VAL A 110 7.55 -4.16 -3.06
N GLY A 111 6.64 -3.88 -2.13
CA GLY A 111 5.74 -2.75 -2.17
C GLY A 111 5.14 -2.45 -0.81
N ALA A 112 4.52 -1.28 -0.70
CA ALA A 112 3.75 -0.93 0.48
C ALA A 112 2.66 0.10 0.19
N ASN A 113 1.62 0.09 1.02
CA ASN A 113 0.72 1.22 1.18
C ASN A 113 1.32 2.19 2.21
N VAL A 114 1.32 3.48 1.90
CA VAL A 114 1.68 4.54 2.85
C VAL A 114 0.62 5.64 2.78
N GLU A 115 -0.07 5.90 3.89
CA GLU A 115 -1.20 6.82 3.97
C GLU A 115 -0.82 8.23 4.43
N ASP A 116 -1.72 9.18 4.16
CA ASP A 116 -1.58 10.59 4.54
C ASP A 116 -2.46 10.99 5.72
N ALA A 117 -3.10 10.03 6.40
CA ALA A 117 -3.87 10.29 7.60
C ALA A 117 -2.94 10.54 8.80
N ILE A 118 -3.39 11.37 9.74
CA ILE A 118 -2.68 11.62 11.00
C ILE A 118 -3.34 10.78 12.11
N PRO A 119 -2.65 9.77 12.68
CA PRO A 119 -3.24 8.86 13.69
C PRO A 119 -3.72 9.56 14.96
N ALA A 120 -3.02 10.60 15.41
CA ALA A 120 -3.30 11.31 16.66
C ALA A 120 -4.57 12.18 16.64
N ALA A 121 -5.22 12.35 15.50
CA ALA A 121 -6.32 13.30 15.31
C ALA A 121 -7.67 12.61 15.00
N GLU A 122 -7.96 11.45 15.61
CA GLU A 122 -9.20 10.68 15.33
C GLU A 122 -9.42 10.39 13.83
N TRP A 123 -8.34 10.33 13.03
CA TRP A 123 -8.43 10.21 11.57
C TRP A 123 -9.19 11.36 10.89
N THR A 124 -9.20 12.54 11.51
CA THR A 124 -9.95 13.72 11.05
C THR A 124 -9.11 14.75 10.31
N SER A 125 -7.80 14.51 10.19
CA SER A 125 -6.86 15.40 9.51
C SER A 125 -5.86 14.65 8.65
N LEU A 126 -5.43 15.29 7.58
CA LEU A 126 -4.44 14.79 6.65
C LEU A 126 -3.12 15.55 6.77
N ILE A 127 -2.03 14.85 6.49
CA ILE A 127 -0.72 15.43 6.24
C ILE A 127 -0.84 16.39 5.05
N GLN A 128 -0.14 17.54 5.14
CA GLN A 128 -0.06 18.49 4.04
C GLN A 128 0.60 17.84 2.82
N ILE A 129 0.12 18.17 1.62
CA ILE A 129 0.51 17.48 0.38
C ILE A 129 2.04 17.51 0.16
N ASP A 130 2.67 18.66 0.39
CA ASP A 130 4.11 18.84 0.25
C ASP A 130 4.90 17.98 1.25
N VAL A 131 4.45 17.95 2.51
CA VAL A 131 5.03 17.08 3.55
C VAL A 131 4.87 15.61 3.18
N GLN A 132 3.70 15.20 2.69
CA GLN A 132 3.46 13.81 2.28
C GLN A 132 4.31 13.43 1.07
N VAL A 133 4.46 14.32 0.08
CA VAL A 133 5.34 14.10 -1.08
C VAL A 133 6.78 13.83 -0.64
N GLU A 134 7.31 14.59 0.32
CA GLU A 134 8.66 14.35 0.84
C GLU A 134 8.76 13.05 1.65
N ARG A 135 7.70 12.65 2.37
CA ARG A 135 7.62 11.32 3.02
C ARG A 135 7.66 10.18 1.99
N LEU A 136 6.84 10.26 0.94
CA LEU A 136 6.79 9.23 -0.12
C LEU A 136 8.13 9.10 -0.86
N LYS A 137 8.81 10.22 -1.15
CA LYS A 137 10.17 10.19 -1.72
C LYS A 137 11.17 9.50 -0.81
N ARG A 138 11.10 9.76 0.51
CA ARG A 138 11.96 9.08 1.49
C ARG A 138 11.70 7.58 1.52
N VAL A 139 10.44 7.14 1.48
CA VAL A 139 10.09 5.71 1.40
C VAL A 139 10.76 5.06 0.19
N LEU A 140 10.64 5.66 -1.01
CA LEU A 140 11.27 5.14 -2.23
C LEU A 140 12.81 5.11 -2.13
N ALA A 141 13.42 6.15 -1.57
CA ALA A 141 14.87 6.23 -1.40
C ALA A 141 15.38 5.13 -0.45
N VAL A 142 14.73 4.96 0.71
CA VAL A 142 15.10 3.93 1.70
C VAL A 142 14.88 2.54 1.15
N ALA A 143 13.77 2.27 0.46
CA ALA A 143 13.52 0.96 -0.15
C ALA A 143 14.60 0.60 -1.19
N LYS A 144 15.01 1.58 -2.00
CA LYS A 144 16.12 1.42 -2.95
C LYS A 144 17.45 1.13 -2.25
N GLU A 145 17.78 1.85 -1.18
CA GLU A 145 18.98 1.62 -0.37
C GLU A 145 18.98 0.24 0.29
N ALA A 146 17.80 -0.24 0.71
CA ALA A 146 17.60 -1.56 1.29
C ALA A 146 17.60 -2.70 0.24
N GLY A 147 17.74 -2.37 -1.05
CA GLY A 147 17.92 -3.36 -2.13
C GLY A 147 16.72 -3.59 -3.03
N GLU A 148 15.64 -2.81 -2.91
CA GLU A 148 14.46 -2.89 -3.76
C GLU A 148 14.29 -1.60 -4.59
N PRO A 149 15.01 -1.44 -5.72
CA PRO A 149 14.97 -0.23 -6.54
C PRO A 149 13.66 -0.05 -7.32
N ASP A 150 12.87 -1.12 -7.49
CA ASP A 150 11.58 -1.11 -8.20
C ASP A 150 10.39 -1.17 -7.22
N PHE A 151 10.59 -0.67 -6.00
CA PHE A 151 9.60 -0.70 -4.93
C PHE A 151 8.25 -0.11 -5.38
N VAL A 152 7.19 -0.89 -5.23
CA VAL A 152 5.83 -0.51 -5.59
C VAL A 152 5.19 0.25 -4.44
N LEU A 153 5.35 1.57 -4.46
CA LEU A 153 4.68 2.45 -3.50
C LEU A 153 3.25 2.74 -3.96
N ASN A 154 2.27 2.34 -3.15
CA ASN A 154 0.87 2.69 -3.28
C ASN A 154 0.55 3.82 -2.28
N ALA A 155 0.54 5.06 -2.77
CA ALA A 155 0.31 6.22 -1.91
C ALA A 155 -1.19 6.33 -1.60
N ARG A 156 -1.55 6.08 -0.33
CA ARG A 156 -2.93 6.10 0.13
C ARG A 156 -3.33 7.51 0.58
N SER A 157 -4.51 7.94 0.18
CA SER A 157 -5.14 9.15 0.68
C SER A 157 -6.47 8.82 1.35
N ASP A 158 -6.60 9.27 2.60
CA ASP A 158 -7.81 9.11 3.42
C ASP A 158 -8.74 10.31 3.31
N ILE A 159 -8.62 11.08 2.23
CA ILE A 159 -9.45 12.26 1.95
C ILE A 159 -10.96 11.99 2.02
N PHE A 160 -11.42 10.78 1.66
CA PHE A 160 -12.84 10.42 1.73
C PHE A 160 -13.31 9.95 3.11
N TRP A 161 -12.43 9.92 4.11
CA TRP A 161 -12.80 9.83 5.53
C TRP A 161 -13.07 11.20 6.16
N MET A 162 -12.59 12.28 5.53
CA MET A 162 -12.74 13.62 6.07
C MET A 162 -14.19 14.08 6.00
N LYS A 163 -14.71 14.60 7.12
CA LYS A 163 -16.03 15.23 7.18
C LYS A 163 -15.95 16.64 6.58
N GLU A 164 -17.01 17.09 5.89
CA GLU A 164 -17.08 18.41 5.23
C GLU A 164 -16.58 19.63 6.05
N PRO A 165 -16.78 19.76 7.39
CA PRO A 165 -16.24 20.91 8.12
C PRO A 165 -14.69 20.93 8.21
N ASN A 166 -14.02 19.82 7.92
CA ASN A 166 -12.56 19.69 8.05
C ASN A 166 -11.80 20.05 6.77
N LEU A 167 -12.51 20.31 5.67
CA LEU A 167 -11.92 20.66 4.38
C LEU A 167 -12.55 21.93 3.82
N LYS A 168 -11.72 22.79 3.24
CA LYS A 168 -12.18 23.94 2.46
C LYS A 168 -12.18 23.56 0.99
N GLY A 169 -13.34 23.36 0.38
CA GLY A 169 -13.48 23.11 -1.07
C GLY A 169 -14.03 21.73 -1.42
N ASP A 170 -13.95 21.38 -2.71
CA ASP A 170 -14.45 20.13 -3.27
C ASP A 170 -13.50 18.95 -2.93
N LEU A 171 -14.05 17.89 -2.31
CA LEU A 171 -13.34 16.66 -1.97
C LEU A 171 -12.64 16.04 -3.18
N LEU A 172 -13.29 16.05 -4.34
CA LEU A 172 -12.76 15.47 -5.56
C LEU A 172 -11.56 16.27 -6.08
N GLU A 173 -11.62 17.60 -6.05
CA GLU A 173 -10.52 18.45 -6.49
C GLU A 173 -9.26 18.24 -5.64
N GLU A 174 -9.44 18.18 -4.31
CA GLU A 174 -8.32 17.91 -3.38
C GLU A 174 -7.78 16.48 -3.56
N ALA A 175 -8.65 15.48 -3.76
CA ALA A 175 -8.25 14.11 -4.07
C ALA A 175 -7.41 14.03 -5.37
N ILE A 176 -7.86 14.71 -6.44
CA ILE A 176 -7.10 14.78 -7.71
C ILE A 176 -5.75 15.45 -7.49
N LYS A 177 -5.70 16.55 -6.73
CA LYS A 177 -4.45 17.27 -6.43
C LYS A 177 -3.46 16.37 -5.68
N ARG A 178 -3.92 15.65 -4.67
CA ARG A 178 -3.13 14.66 -3.92
C ARG A 178 -2.64 13.53 -4.82
N GLY A 179 -3.53 12.90 -5.58
CA GLY A 179 -3.17 11.81 -6.50
C GLY A 179 -2.09 12.21 -7.49
N LYS A 180 -2.23 13.37 -8.15
CA LYS A 180 -1.21 13.90 -9.06
C LYS A 180 0.13 14.16 -8.36
N ALA A 181 0.09 14.75 -7.16
CA ALA A 181 1.30 15.03 -6.40
C ALA A 181 2.02 13.73 -5.99
N TYR A 182 1.28 12.71 -5.56
CA TYR A 182 1.84 11.43 -5.11
C TYR A 182 2.43 10.63 -6.27
N LEU A 183 1.73 10.57 -7.41
CA LEU A 183 2.26 9.99 -8.64
C LEU A 183 3.50 10.76 -9.13
N GLY A 184 3.46 12.09 -9.08
CA GLY A 184 4.62 12.95 -9.41
C GLY A 184 5.81 12.76 -8.48
N ALA A 185 5.59 12.31 -7.24
CA ALA A 185 6.64 11.95 -6.29
C ALA A 185 7.30 10.58 -6.60
N GLY A 186 6.74 9.81 -7.53
CA GLY A 186 7.22 8.49 -7.93
C GLY A 186 6.41 7.31 -7.39
N ALA A 187 5.27 7.55 -6.74
CA ALA A 187 4.37 6.46 -6.37
C ALA A 187 3.90 5.70 -7.62
N THR A 188 3.76 4.38 -7.52
CA THR A 188 3.25 3.55 -8.62
C THR A 188 1.75 3.73 -8.80
N THR A 189 1.03 3.89 -7.69
CA THR A 189 -0.42 4.09 -7.67
C THR A 189 -0.81 5.11 -6.60
N ALA A 190 -1.97 5.74 -6.81
CA ALA A 190 -2.67 6.50 -5.80
C ALA A 190 -3.92 5.72 -5.36
N LEU A 191 -4.00 5.37 -4.07
CA LEU A 191 -5.14 4.70 -3.46
C LEU A 191 -5.99 5.74 -2.74
N PHE A 192 -7.30 5.76 -3.00
CA PHE A 192 -8.24 6.61 -2.28
C PHE A 192 -9.17 5.75 -1.43
N TRP A 193 -9.33 6.12 -0.17
CA TRP A 193 -10.07 5.32 0.79
C TRP A 193 -11.06 6.18 1.59
N GLY A 194 -12.26 5.65 1.83
CA GLY A 194 -13.25 6.25 2.71
C GLY A 194 -14.70 6.09 2.27
N PRO A 195 -15.66 6.25 3.19
CA PRO A 195 -17.08 6.01 2.96
C PRO A 195 -17.72 7.00 1.97
N ALA A 196 -17.10 8.16 1.74
CA ALA A 196 -17.59 9.15 0.78
C ALA A 196 -17.21 8.82 -0.69
N LEU A 197 -16.46 7.74 -0.92
CA LEU A 197 -16.06 7.33 -2.27
C LEU A 197 -17.24 6.71 -3.03
N THR A 198 -17.51 7.20 -4.23
CA THR A 198 -18.58 6.72 -5.12
C THR A 198 -18.00 6.21 -6.45
N VAL A 199 -18.82 5.52 -7.25
CA VAL A 199 -18.43 5.08 -8.60
C VAL A 199 -18.04 6.27 -9.48
N ASP A 200 -18.74 7.40 -9.36
CA ASP A 200 -18.47 8.58 -10.19
C ASP A 200 -17.18 9.30 -9.77
N THR A 201 -16.89 9.37 -8.46
CA THR A 201 -15.58 9.88 -7.99
C THR A 201 -14.44 8.97 -8.46
N VAL A 202 -14.62 7.64 -8.46
CA VAL A 202 -13.60 6.69 -8.97
C VAL A 202 -13.34 6.92 -10.45
N LYS A 203 -14.39 7.09 -11.28
CA LYS A 203 -14.23 7.41 -12.71
C LYS A 203 -13.48 8.73 -12.89
N ALA A 204 -13.87 9.77 -12.15
CA ALA A 204 -13.24 11.08 -12.26
C ALA A 204 -11.75 11.03 -11.87
N LEU A 205 -11.41 10.35 -10.77
CA LEU A 205 -10.03 10.14 -10.34
C LEU A 205 -9.23 9.37 -11.39
N SER A 206 -9.75 8.24 -11.88
CA SER A 206 -9.08 7.42 -12.90
C SER A 206 -8.83 8.15 -14.23
N MET A 207 -9.59 9.20 -14.56
CA MET A 207 -9.35 10.03 -15.75
C MET A 207 -8.35 11.16 -15.49
N ALA A 208 -8.19 11.56 -14.23
CA ALA A 208 -7.44 12.76 -13.85
C ALA A 208 -6.04 12.47 -13.30
N THR A 209 -5.78 11.25 -12.84
CA THR A 209 -4.50 10.80 -12.24
C THR A 209 -3.98 9.60 -13.00
#